data_AF-A0A9W3SEN1-F1
#
_entry.id   AF-A0A9W3SEN1-F1
#
_cell.length_a   1.000
_cell.length_b   1.000
_cell.length_c   1.000
_cell.angle_alpha   90.00
_cell.angle_beta   90.00
_cell.angle_gamma   90.00
#
_symmetry.space_group_name_H-M   'P 1'
#
loop_
_entity.id
_entity.type
_entity.pdbx_description
1 polymer ?
#
loop_
_entity_poly.entity_id
_entity_poly.type
_entity_poly.pdbx_seq_one_letter_code
_entity_poly.pdbx_strand_id
1 'polypeptide(L)'
;MDSLSKIILSNGKEYIVSIQLGSLIGKTLVNGEGEFLNTFVALPHIDVETGNEMQVALNPRYIVAIEESNIRMQPHIPSVFRIEKINKDLE
;
A
#
# COMPACT_ATOMS: atom_id res chain seq x y z
N MET A 1 8.51 7.29 -11.97
CA MET A 1 8.01 6.07 -11.30
C MET A 1 7.15 6.57 -10.17
N ASP A 2 5.86 6.26 -10.22
CA ASP A 2 4.94 6.68 -9.16
C ASP A 2 5.17 5.75 -7.97
N SER A 3 5.58 6.32 -6.83
CA SER A 3 5.81 5.56 -5.61
C SER A 3 4.46 5.14 -5.02
N LEU A 4 4.25 3.83 -4.94
CA LEU A 4 3.06 3.22 -4.35
C LEU A 4 3.38 2.76 -2.93
N SER A 5 2.37 2.61 -2.09
CA SER A 5 2.55 2.02 -0.77
C SER A 5 1.93 0.64 -0.69
N LYS A 6 2.64 -0.29 -0.07
CA LYS A 6 2.14 -1.60 0.29
C LYS A 6 1.75 -1.60 1.77
N ILE A 7 0.52 -1.97 2.06
CA ILE A 7 -0.03 -2.10 3.41
C ILE A 7 -0.20 -3.58 3.70
N ILE A 8 0.31 -4.04 4.84
CA ILE A 8 0.21 -5.43 5.28
C ILE A 8 -0.60 -5.44 6.58
N LEU A 9 -1.69 -6.21 6.58
CA LEU A 9 -2.53 -6.40 7.75
C LEU A 9 -2.07 -7.60 8.59
N SER A 10 -2.49 -7.63 9.85
CA SER A 10 -2.22 -8.71 10.82
C SER A 10 -2.71 -10.10 10.37
N ASN A 11 -3.67 -10.17 9.45
CA ASN A 11 -4.13 -11.42 8.84
C ASN A 11 -3.30 -11.84 7.61
N GLY A 12 -2.21 -11.14 7.31
CA GLY A 12 -1.35 -11.40 6.16
C GLY A 12 -1.87 -10.86 4.83
N LYS A 13 -3.04 -10.21 4.79
CA LYS A 13 -3.53 -9.59 3.55
C LYS A 13 -2.72 -8.35 3.21
N GLU A 14 -2.40 -8.24 1.92
CA GLU A 14 -1.59 -7.16 1.37
C GLU A 14 -2.45 -6.28 0.46
N TYR A 15 -2.24 -4.97 0.54
CA TYR A 15 -2.91 -4.00 -0.31
C TYR A 15 -1.90 -3.03 -0.87
N ILE A 16 -1.98 -2.79 -2.17
CA ILE A 16 -1.21 -1.76 -2.85
C ILE A 16 -2.08 -0.53 -3.00
N VAL A 17 -1.60 0.65 -2.62
CA VAL A 17 -2.34 1.90 -2.77
C VAL A 17 -1.53 2.96 -3.50
N SER A 18 -2.20 3.77 -4.32
CA SER A 18 -1.64 4.90 -5.08
C SER A 18 -1.39 6.14 -4.20
N ILE A 19 -1.01 5.92 -2.94
CA ILE A 19 -0.73 6.99 -1.98
C ILE A 19 0.72 6.83 -1.55
N GLN A 20 1.49 7.93 -1.61
CA GLN A 20 2.88 7.95 -1.16
C GLN A 20 2.96 7.68 0.35
N LEU A 21 4.00 6.93 0.76
CA LEU A 21 4.18 6.46 2.14
C LEU A 21 4.05 7.58 3.18
N GLY A 22 4.69 8.72 2.94
CA GLY A 22 4.65 9.88 3.85
C GLY A 22 3.25 10.47 4.00
N SER A 23 2.46 10.52 2.92
CA SER A 23 1.07 11.00 3.00
C SER A 23 0.17 9.95 3.65
N LEU A 24 0.40 8.67 3.37
CA LEU A 24 -0.37 7.58 3.93
C LEU A 24 -0.23 7.54 5.45
N ILE A 25 1.00 7.60 5.96
CA ILE A 25 1.29 7.58 7.40
C ILE A 25 0.96 8.93 8.05
N GLY A 26 1.28 10.05 7.41
CA GLY A 26 1.19 11.38 8.05
C GLY A 26 -0.18 12.07 7.95
N LYS A 27 -1.07 11.60 7.06
CA LYS A 27 -2.35 12.29 6.80
C LYS A 27 -3.54 11.36 6.71
N THR A 28 -3.36 10.15 6.20
CA THR A 28 -4.47 9.26 5.86
C THR A 28 -4.80 8.27 6.98
N LEU A 29 -3.78 7.68 7.61
CA LEU A 29 -3.97 6.62 8.61
C LEU A 29 -3.93 7.13 10.04
N VAL A 30 -3.48 8.37 10.27
CA VAL A 30 -3.32 8.96 11.60
C VAL A 30 -4.24 10.15 11.82
N ASN A 31 -4.56 10.43 13.09
CA ASN A 31 -5.27 11.64 13.51
C ASN A 31 -4.30 12.84 13.60
N GLY A 32 -4.83 14.01 13.97
CA GLY A 32 -4.03 15.23 14.15
C GLY A 32 -2.98 15.16 15.28
N GLU A 33 -3.02 14.12 16.10
CA GLU A 33 -2.06 13.86 17.19
C GLU A 33 -0.99 12.83 16.80
N GLY A 34 -1.07 12.27 15.58
CA GLY A 34 -0.14 11.27 15.07
C GLY A 34 -0.48 9.83 15.47
N GLU A 35 -1.62 9.59 16.12
CA GLU A 35 -2.09 8.25 16.47
C GLU A 35 -2.87 7.61 15.33
N PHE A 36 -2.76 6.30 15.16
CA PHE A 36 -3.56 5.58 14.17
C PHE A 36 -5.07 5.70 14.43
N LEU A 37 -5.81 6.01 13.36
CA LEU A 37 -7.27 6.04 13.40
C LEU A 37 -7.83 4.67 13.82
N ASN A 38 -8.90 4.70 14.61
CA ASN A 38 -9.58 3.51 15.09
C ASN A 38 -10.80 3.10 14.24
N THR A 39 -11.13 3.92 13.24
CA THR A 39 -12.22 3.71 12.28
C THR A 39 -11.70 3.12 10.98
N PHE A 40 -12.62 2.63 10.15
CA PHE A 40 -12.30 2.23 8.80
C PHE A 40 -11.99 3.46 7.93
N VAL A 41 -10.91 3.36 7.15
CA VAL A 41 -10.45 4.36 6.19
C VAL A 41 -10.58 3.76 4.79
N ALA A 42 -11.25 4.48 3.89
CA ALA A 42 -11.33 4.10 2.49
C ALA A 42 -10.04 4.51 1.75
N LEU A 43 -9.46 3.57 1.01
CA LEU A 43 -8.21 3.76 0.28
C LEU A 43 -8.34 3.27 -1.17
N PRO A 44 -7.74 3.99 -2.13
CA PRO A 44 -7.65 3.55 -3.52
C PRO A 44 -6.62 2.41 -3.62
N HIS A 45 -7.11 1.19 -3.73
CA HIS A 45 -6.32 -0.02 -3.87
C HIS A 45 -6.16 -0.40 -5.35
N ILE A 46 -4.94 -0.68 -5.76
CA ILE A 46 -4.64 -1.25 -7.08
C ILE A 46 -4.73 -2.77 -7.00
N ASP A 47 -5.64 -3.35 -7.77
CA ASP A 47 -5.62 -4.78 -8.07
C ASP A 47 -4.37 -5.13 -8.87
N VAL A 48 -3.47 -5.92 -8.31
CA VAL A 48 -2.18 -6.24 -8.96
C VAL A 48 -2.33 -7.16 -10.19
N GLU A 49 -3.42 -7.92 -10.27
CA GLU A 49 -3.72 -8.84 -11.37
C GLU A 49 -4.26 -8.07 -12.58
N THR A 50 -5.25 -7.22 -12.34
CA THR A 50 -5.97 -6.49 -13.41
C THR A 50 -5.42 -5.10 -13.66
N GLY A 51 -4.70 -4.53 -12.69
CA GLY A 51 -4.23 -3.14 -12.71
C GLY A 51 -5.32 -2.10 -12.46
N ASN A 52 -6.55 -2.53 -12.15
CA ASN A 52 -7.64 -1.61 -11.90
C ASN A 52 -7.58 -1.05 -10.49
N GLU A 53 -7.97 0.22 -10.36
CA GLU A 53 -8.18 0.83 -9.05
C GLU A 53 -9.56 0.47 -8.51
N MET A 54 -9.61 0.05 -7.25
CA MET A 54 -10.82 -0.23 -6.49
C MET A 54 -10.75 0.43 -5.12
N GLN A 55 -11.91 0.65 -4.49
CA GLN A 55 -11.94 1.18 -3.12
C GLN A 55 -11.93 0.04 -2.11
N VAL A 56 -11.04 0.12 -1.12
CA VAL A 56 -10.99 -0.80 0.01
C VAL A 56 -11.12 -0.05 1.33
N ALA A 57 -11.87 -0.59 2.27
CA ALA A 57 -11.96 -0.07 3.62
C ALA A 57 -11.02 -0.87 4.54
N LEU A 58 -9.99 -0.22 5.10
CA LEU A 58 -9.04 -0.82 6.03
C LEU A 58 -9.17 -0.17 7.40
N ASN A 59 -9.00 -0.93 8.48
CA ASN A 59 -8.88 -0.37 9.82
C ASN A 59 -7.38 -0.29 10.20
N PRO A 60 -6.82 0.92 10.40
CA PRO A 60 -5.40 1.11 10.61
C PRO A 60 -4.82 0.38 11.82
N ARG A 61 -5.64 0.06 12.83
CA ARG A 61 -5.19 -0.70 14.01
C ARG A 61 -4.71 -2.12 13.70
N TYR A 62 -5.11 -2.67 12.56
CA TYR A 62 -4.69 -4.01 12.14
C TYR A 62 -3.50 -3.99 11.18
N ILE A 63 -2.97 -2.81 10.84
CA ILE A 63 -1.78 -2.69 10.00
C ILE A 63 -0.56 -3.11 10.83
N VAL A 64 0.24 -4.03 10.29
CA VAL A 64 1.48 -4.50 10.93
C VAL A 64 2.72 -3.95 10.24
N ALA A 65 2.61 -3.61 8.96
CA ALA A 65 3.70 -2.99 8.20
C ALA A 65 3.15 -2.13 7.05
N ILE A 66 3.89 -1.06 6.73
CA ILE A 66 3.69 -0.25 5.54
C ILE A 66 5.04 -0.09 4.88
N GLU A 67 5.13 -0.43 3.61
CA GLU A 67 6.36 -0.43 2.83
C GLU A 67 6.18 0.47 1.60
N GLU A 68 7.26 1.12 1.17
CA GLU A 68 7.30 1.72 -0.15
C GLU A 68 7.45 0.62 -1.21
N SER A 69 6.65 0.71 -2.27
CA SER A 69 6.60 -0.30 -3.32
C SER A 69 6.65 0.37 -4.69
N ASN A 70 7.36 -0.29 -5.61
CA ASN A 70 7.39 0.11 -7.01
C ASN A 70 6.75 -1.01 -7.82
N ILE A 71 5.71 -0.68 -8.58
CA ILE A 71 5.00 -1.66 -9.39
C ILE A 71 5.13 -1.26 -10.85
N ARG A 72 5.68 -2.19 -11.64
CA ARG A 72 5.65 -2.10 -13.09
C ARG A 72 4.31 -2.62 -13.57
N MET A 73 3.36 -1.71 -13.77
CA MET A 73 2.08 -2.02 -14.39
C MET A 73 2.26 -2.16 -15.91
N GLN A 74 2.82 -3.29 -16.35
CA GLN A 74 2.93 -3.64 -17.76
C GLN A 74 1.91 -4.74 -18.10
N PRO A 75 1.07 -4.54 -19.14
CA PRO A 75 -0.04 -5.46 -19.43
C PRO A 75 0.40 -6.87 -19.81
N HIS A 76 1.64 -7.04 -20.30
CA HIS A 76 2.17 -8.33 -20.75
C HIS A 76 3.04 -9.06 -19.73
N ILE A 77 3.28 -8.46 -18.55
CA ILE A 77 4.06 -9.08 -17.48
C ILE A 77 3.10 -9.76 -16.50
N PRO A 78 3.30 -11.05 -16.15
CA PRO A 78 2.51 -11.71 -15.10
C PRO A 78 2.62 -10.98 -13.75
N SER A 79 1.54 -10.97 -12.96
CA SER A 79 1.45 -10.23 -11.69
C SER A 79 2.61 -10.50 -10.72
N VAL A 80 3.06 -11.75 -10.64
CA VAL A 80 4.21 -12.19 -9.83
C VAL A 80 5.52 -11.46 -10.14
N PHE A 81 5.64 -10.86 -11.34
CA PHE A 81 6.81 -10.08 -11.77
C PHE A 81 6.55 -8.56 -11.79
N ARG A 82 5.34 -8.11 -11.44
CA ARG A 82 4.98 -6.68 -11.48
C ARG A 82 5.44 -5.93 -10.23
N ILE A 83 5.55 -6.60 -9.09
CA ILE A 83 5.99 -5.99 -7.83
C ILE A 83 7.52 -6.06 -7.76
N GLU A 84 8.19 -4.93 -7.96
CA GLU A 84 9.62 -4.83 -7.68
C GLU A 84 9.79 -4.66 -6.18
N LYS A 85 10.32 -5.69 -5.51
CA LYS A 85 10.85 -5.50 -4.16
C LYS A 85 12.07 -4.59 -4.28
N ILE A 86 12.02 -3.43 -3.63
CA ILE A 86 13.22 -2.64 -3.40
C ILE A 86 14.03 -3.44 -2.37
N ASN A 87 14.80 -4.43 -2.81
CA ASN A 87 15.89 -4.94 -2.00
C ASN A 87 16.83 -3.77 -1.82
N LYS A 88 16.79 -3.13 -0.64
CA LYS A 88 17.97 -2.43 -0.14
C LYS A 88 18.99 -3.52 0.17
N ASP A 89 19.65 -4.02 -0.86
CA ASP A 89 20.97 -4.59 -0.67
C ASP A 89 21.81 -3.42 -0.13
N LEU A 90 22.14 -3.53 1.16
CA LEU A 90 23.06 -2.65 1.86
C LEU A 90 24.40 -2.77 1.15
N GLU A 91 24.75 -1.79 0.31
CA GLU A 91 26.15 -1.44 0.04
C GLU A 91 26.74 -0.67 1.23
#